data_AF-A0A2M8UHE3-F1
#
_entry.id   AF-A0A2M8UHE3-F1
#
_cell.length_a   1.000
_cell.length_b   1.000
_cell.length_c   1.000
_cell.angle_alpha   90.00
_cell.angle_beta   90.00
_cell.angle_gamma   90.00
#
_symmetry.space_group_name_H-M   'P 1'
#
loop_
_entity.id
_entity.type
_entity.pdbx_description
1 polymer ?
#
loop_
_entity_poly.entity_id
_entity_poly.type
_entity_poly.pdbx_seq_one_letter_code
_entity_poly.pdbx_strand_id
1 'polypeptide(L)'
;MAAAQQCRLPDRLTVSPCDRREESRGRKGDFDHYILSFSWSPAFCASEAGQRSIKSGATLQCRDNRFGWIVHGLWPQYAERRAGQFWPQYCGPVQPVPAPVLRRHLCASPDPRLMQCEWAKHGSCSDFATPEEYFAAQTRLADSLTLPEPQPGQSARAFATAVVAANTGRGLERRHLRVVGGGTAGIREVRICFERDLDRFRPC
;
A
#
# COMPACT_ATOMS: atom_id res chain seq x y z
N MET A 1 8.02 0.00 -22.31
CA MET A 1 7.04 1.00 -21.86
C MET A 1 6.03 0.25 -20.99
N ALA A 2 5.89 0.60 -19.70
CA ALA A 2 4.86 0.00 -18.85
C ALA A 2 3.48 0.33 -19.45
N ALA A 3 2.61 -0.65 -19.61
CA ALA A 3 1.26 -0.39 -20.11
C ALA A 3 0.58 0.61 -19.18
N ALA A 4 0.06 1.70 -19.73
CA ALA A 4 -0.72 2.67 -18.97
C ALA A 4 -1.87 1.90 -18.28
N GLN A 5 -1.94 1.97 -16.96
CA GLN A 5 -2.97 1.31 -16.18
C GLN A 5 -4.33 1.83 -16.67
N GLN A 6 -5.14 0.94 -17.24
CA GLN A 6 -6.51 1.29 -17.61
C GLN A 6 -7.30 1.38 -16.32
N CYS A 7 -7.47 2.59 -15.79
CA CYS A 7 -8.30 2.85 -14.63
C CYS A 7 -9.57 3.57 -15.03
N ARG A 8 -10.66 2.82 -15.12
CA ARG A 8 -12.02 3.33 -15.27
C ARG A 8 -12.66 3.39 -13.89
N LEU A 9 -12.90 4.61 -13.42
CA LEU A 9 -13.61 4.86 -12.16
C LEU A 9 -15.11 4.51 -12.30
N PRO A 10 -15.75 3.97 -11.26
CA PRO A 10 -17.19 3.75 -11.26
C PRO A 10 -17.94 5.08 -11.07
N ASP A 11 -19.18 5.13 -11.53
CA ASP A 11 -20.02 6.34 -11.39
C ASP A 11 -20.33 6.63 -9.93
N ARG A 12 -20.60 5.59 -9.14
CA ARG A 12 -20.88 5.68 -7.69
C ARG A 12 -19.81 4.97 -6.88
N LEU A 13 -19.40 5.61 -5.78
CA LEU A 13 -18.58 4.99 -4.75
C LEU A 13 -19.41 4.79 -3.50
N THR A 14 -19.41 3.57 -2.98
CA THR A 14 -19.97 3.26 -1.67
C THR A 14 -18.84 3.21 -0.67
N VAL A 15 -18.94 4.02 0.39
CA VAL A 15 -17.97 4.02 1.48
C VAL A 15 -18.55 3.20 2.63
N SER A 16 -18.02 2.01 2.84
CA SER A 16 -18.36 1.21 4.01
C SER A 16 -17.34 1.47 5.10
N PRO A 17 -17.75 1.63 6.37
CA PRO A 17 -16.82 1.65 7.49
C PRO A 17 -15.90 0.43 7.46
N CYS A 18 -14.68 0.61 7.95
CA CYS A 18 -13.79 -0.52 8.12
C CYS A 18 -14.29 -1.39 9.28
N ASP A 19 -14.51 -2.68 9.03
CA ASP A 19 -14.73 -3.66 10.10
C ASP A 19 -13.46 -3.78 10.92
N ARG A 20 -13.42 -3.10 12.07
CA ARG A 20 -12.31 -3.22 13.00
C ARG A 20 -12.36 -4.59 13.67
N ARG A 21 -11.52 -5.52 13.18
CA ARG A 21 -11.39 -6.88 13.71
C ARG A 21 -10.28 -7.02 14.76
N GLU A 22 -9.41 -6.00 14.87
CA GLU A 22 -8.24 -6.03 15.74
C GLU A 22 -8.29 -4.90 16.78
N GLU A 23 -7.59 -5.11 17.90
CA GLU A 23 -7.50 -4.15 19.00
C GLU A 23 -6.70 -2.89 18.62
N SER A 24 -6.94 -1.81 19.35
CA SER A 24 -6.18 -0.56 19.20
C SER A 24 -4.91 -0.69 20.02
N ARG A 25 -3.78 -0.27 19.43
CA ARG A 25 -2.47 -0.36 20.06
C ARG A 25 -1.62 0.82 19.61
N GLY A 26 -0.95 1.49 20.55
CA GLY A 26 -0.19 2.70 20.27
C GLY A 26 -1.07 3.95 20.25
N ARG A 27 -0.48 5.09 19.88
CA ARG A 27 -1.11 6.41 19.87
C ARG A 27 -0.77 7.14 18.58
N LYS A 28 -1.60 8.12 18.20
CA LYS A 28 -1.33 8.97 17.05
C LYS A 28 0.01 9.70 17.23
N GLY A 29 0.85 9.70 16.19
CA GLY A 29 2.15 10.36 16.20
C GLY A 29 3.25 9.61 16.97
N ASP A 30 2.91 8.50 17.61
CA ASP A 30 3.84 7.62 18.33
C ASP A 30 4.29 6.52 17.35
N PHE A 31 5.33 6.82 16.56
CA PHE A 31 5.98 5.92 15.60
C PHE A 31 7.31 6.51 15.13
N ASP A 32 8.16 5.69 14.49
CA ASP A 32 9.53 6.06 14.10
C ASP A 32 9.70 6.25 12.61
N HIS A 33 8.97 5.48 11.80
CA HIS A 33 9.16 5.45 10.37
C HIS A 33 7.94 4.95 9.61
N TYR A 34 8.02 4.95 8.28
CA TYR A 34 6.96 4.46 7.41
C TYR A 34 7.41 3.28 6.55
N ILE A 35 6.46 2.39 6.27
CA ILE A 35 6.53 1.44 5.17
C ILE A 35 5.48 1.81 4.14
N LEU A 36 5.89 2.09 2.91
CA LEU A 36 4.99 2.11 1.76
C LEU A 36 4.90 0.70 1.17
N SER A 37 3.71 0.12 1.14
CA SER A 37 3.46 -1.21 0.63
C SER A 37 2.77 -1.17 -0.73
N PHE A 38 3.26 -1.96 -1.68
CA PHE A 38 2.72 -2.13 -3.02
C PHE A 38 2.28 -3.57 -3.24
N SER A 39 1.05 -3.78 -3.72
CA SER A 39 0.53 -5.10 -4.07
C SER A 39 0.59 -5.32 -5.57
N TRP A 40 1.00 -6.52 -5.99
CA TRP A 40 0.98 -6.94 -7.40
C TRP A 40 -0.40 -7.48 -7.74
N SER A 41 -1.19 -6.69 -8.47
CA SER A 41 -2.60 -7.01 -8.72
C SER A 41 -2.82 -8.37 -9.39
N PRO A 42 -2.05 -8.80 -10.40
CA PRO A 42 -2.23 -10.14 -10.99
C PRO A 42 -2.09 -11.28 -9.96
N ALA A 43 -1.13 -11.17 -9.04
CA ALA A 43 -0.97 -12.17 -7.99
C ALA A 43 -2.08 -12.09 -6.93
N PHE A 44 -2.50 -10.88 -6.54
CA PHE A 44 -3.61 -10.70 -5.61
C PHE A 44 -4.93 -11.23 -6.19
N CYS A 45 -5.26 -10.88 -7.43
CA CYS A 45 -6.50 -11.29 -8.08
C CYS A 45 -6.57 -12.80 -8.31
N ALA A 46 -5.44 -13.47 -8.53
CA ALA A 46 -5.36 -14.93 -8.60
C ALA A 46 -5.47 -15.63 -7.23
N SER A 47 -5.24 -14.91 -6.12
CA SER A 47 -5.33 -15.46 -4.77
C SER A 47 -6.78 -15.64 -4.31
N GLU A 48 -6.99 -16.48 -3.29
CA GLU A 48 -8.32 -16.62 -2.68
C GLU A 48 -8.88 -15.30 -2.15
N ALA A 49 -8.02 -14.40 -1.64
CA ALA A 49 -8.44 -13.10 -1.14
C ALA A 49 -8.97 -12.21 -2.26
N GLY A 50 -8.32 -12.22 -3.43
CA GLY A 50 -8.80 -11.55 -4.62
C GLY A 50 -10.13 -12.13 -5.10
N GLN A 51 -10.26 -13.45 -5.14
CA GLN A 51 -11.50 -14.13 -5.52
C GLN A 51 -12.65 -13.82 -4.54
N ARG A 52 -12.37 -13.74 -3.24
CA ARG A 52 -13.35 -13.29 -2.23
C ARG A 52 -13.75 -11.83 -2.45
N SER A 53 -12.79 -10.96 -2.77
CA SER A 53 -13.06 -9.52 -3.04
C SER A 53 -14.01 -9.36 -4.21
N ILE A 54 -13.79 -10.09 -5.31
CA ILE A 54 -14.68 -10.13 -6.47
C ILE A 54 -16.08 -10.60 -6.06
N LYS A 55 -16.18 -11.70 -5.30
CA LYS A 55 -17.46 -12.26 -4.83
C LYS A 55 -18.23 -11.30 -3.92
N SER A 56 -17.54 -10.46 -3.15
CA SER A 56 -18.15 -9.42 -2.32
C SER A 56 -18.45 -8.11 -3.07
N GLY A 57 -18.26 -8.07 -4.39
CA GLY A 57 -18.55 -6.90 -5.22
C GLY A 57 -17.41 -5.88 -5.36
N ALA A 58 -16.24 -6.13 -4.76
CA ALA A 58 -15.04 -5.31 -4.95
C ALA A 58 -14.35 -5.74 -6.26
N THR A 59 -14.93 -5.32 -7.38
CA THR A 59 -14.57 -5.80 -8.73
C THR A 59 -13.62 -4.88 -9.47
N LEU A 60 -13.41 -3.66 -8.95
CA LEU A 60 -12.65 -2.61 -9.61
C LEU A 60 -11.23 -3.04 -9.98
N GLN A 61 -10.51 -3.66 -9.04
CA GLN A 61 -9.11 -4.09 -9.24
C GLN A 61 -8.99 -5.30 -10.18
N CYS A 62 -9.86 -6.29 -10.02
CA CYS A 62 -9.62 -7.64 -10.56
C CYS A 62 -10.50 -8.03 -11.74
N ARG A 63 -11.59 -7.29 -12.00
CA ARG A 63 -12.54 -7.61 -13.08
C ARG A 63 -12.78 -6.43 -13.99
N ASP A 64 -13.05 -5.26 -13.43
CA ASP A 64 -13.50 -4.11 -14.21
C ASP A 64 -12.31 -3.35 -14.84
N ASN A 65 -11.10 -3.57 -14.34
CA ASN A 65 -9.85 -2.99 -14.83
C ASN A 65 -8.72 -4.04 -14.80
N ARG A 66 -7.55 -3.64 -15.34
CA ARG A 66 -6.31 -4.39 -15.23
C ARG A 66 -5.22 -3.50 -14.66
N PHE A 67 -4.78 -3.82 -13.46
CA PHE A 67 -3.71 -3.11 -12.76
C PHE A 67 -2.43 -3.94 -12.73
N GLY A 68 -1.29 -3.24 -12.67
CA GLY A 68 -0.01 -3.82 -12.28
C GLY A 68 0.20 -3.63 -10.78
N TRP A 69 1.23 -2.86 -10.43
CA TRP A 69 1.49 -2.42 -9.06
C TRP A 69 0.45 -1.38 -8.62
N ILE A 70 -0.14 -1.62 -7.45
CA ILE A 70 -1.03 -0.68 -6.75
C ILE A 70 -0.46 -0.39 -5.37
N VAL A 71 -0.85 0.74 -4.79
CA VAL A 71 -0.59 1.06 -3.38
C VAL A 71 -1.53 0.24 -2.51
N HIS A 72 -0.94 -0.58 -1.65
CA HIS A 72 -1.66 -1.25 -0.57
C HIS A 72 -1.87 -0.28 0.60
N GLY A 73 -0.81 0.40 1.04
CA GLY A 73 -0.93 1.39 2.12
C GLY A 73 0.39 2.00 2.57
N LEU A 74 0.31 3.00 3.45
CA LEU A 74 1.46 3.69 4.07
C LEU A 74 1.39 3.53 5.59
N TRP A 75 2.28 2.71 6.14
CA TRP A 75 2.14 2.20 7.49
C TRP A 75 3.15 2.82 8.44
N PRO A 76 2.71 3.57 9.47
CA PRO A 76 3.57 3.90 10.59
C PRO A 76 4.15 2.64 11.24
N GLN A 77 5.42 2.67 11.61
CA GLN A 77 6.15 1.57 12.23
C GLN A 77 7.02 2.06 13.37
N TYR A 78 7.31 1.17 14.30
CA TYR A 78 8.34 1.32 15.32
C TYR A 78 9.65 0.68 14.84
N ALA A 79 10.78 1.34 15.09
CA ALA A 79 12.10 0.79 14.86
C ALA A 79 12.40 -0.38 15.84
N GLU A 80 11.84 -0.31 17.04
CA GLU A 80 11.92 -1.34 18.07
C GLU A 80 10.53 -1.70 18.59
N ARG A 81 10.36 -2.89 19.17
CA ARG A 81 9.05 -3.31 19.65
C ARG A 81 8.54 -2.40 20.77
N ARG A 82 7.30 -1.91 20.64
CA ARG A 82 6.55 -1.24 21.71
C ARG A 82 5.32 -2.07 22.03
N ALA A 83 5.12 -2.37 23.32
CA ALA A 83 4.04 -3.26 23.77
C ALA A 83 3.96 -4.57 22.95
N GLY A 84 5.12 -5.15 22.62
CA GLY A 84 5.23 -6.44 21.91
C GLY A 84 5.09 -6.38 20.38
N GLN A 85 4.87 -5.22 19.77
CA GLN A 85 4.64 -5.09 18.32
C GLN A 85 5.57 -4.08 17.65
N PHE A 86 5.68 -4.15 16.32
CA PHE A 86 6.48 -3.25 15.50
C PHE A 86 5.67 -2.12 14.86
N TRP A 87 4.38 -1.98 15.15
CA TRP A 87 3.56 -0.90 14.60
C TRP A 87 2.44 -0.48 15.56
N PRO A 88 2.03 0.79 15.51
CA PRO A 88 0.75 1.23 16.05
C PRO A 88 -0.41 0.88 15.10
N GLN A 89 -1.62 0.74 15.62
CA GLN A 89 -2.83 0.53 14.83
C GLN A 89 -4.09 1.06 15.53
N TYR A 90 -5.03 1.56 14.72
CA TYR A 90 -6.33 2.06 15.17
C TYR A 90 -6.18 3.08 16.33
N CYS A 91 -5.33 4.10 16.14
CA CYS A 91 -4.92 5.03 17.20
C CYS A 91 -5.96 6.10 17.57
N GLY A 92 -7.13 6.04 16.92
CA GLY A 92 -8.27 6.88 17.23
C GLY A 92 -9.46 6.55 16.32
N PRO A 93 -10.68 6.97 16.70
CA PRO A 93 -11.82 6.89 15.79
C PRO A 93 -11.57 7.77 14.57
N VAL A 94 -11.98 7.30 13.40
CA VAL A 94 -11.92 8.07 12.15
C VAL A 94 -13.31 8.20 11.55
N GLN A 95 -13.56 9.34 10.90
CA GLN A 95 -14.73 9.50 10.04
C GLN A 95 -14.55 8.72 8.73
N PRO A 96 -15.65 8.40 8.02
CA PRO A 96 -15.56 7.88 6.66
C PRO A 96 -14.72 8.80 5.76
N VAL A 97 -13.89 8.21 4.91
CA VAL A 97 -13.10 8.95 3.93
C VAL A 97 -14.06 9.61 2.94
N PRO A 98 -13.98 10.93 2.70
CA PRO A 98 -14.88 11.60 1.78
C PRO A 98 -14.77 11.03 0.36
N ALA A 99 -15.91 10.85 -0.31
CA ALA A 99 -15.95 10.30 -1.67
C ALA A 99 -15.03 11.02 -2.68
N PRO A 100 -14.88 12.37 -2.67
CA PRO A 100 -13.93 13.05 -3.56
C PRO A 100 -12.47 12.62 -3.35
N VAL A 101 -12.06 12.40 -2.10
CA VAL A 101 -10.72 11.91 -1.73
C VAL A 101 -10.52 10.50 -2.29
N LEU A 102 -11.51 9.62 -2.09
CA LEU A 102 -11.47 8.27 -2.64
C LEU A 102 -11.33 8.30 -4.16
N ARG A 103 -12.19 9.04 -4.88
CA ARG A 103 -12.15 9.15 -6.35
C ARG A 103 -10.77 9.59 -6.87
N ARG A 104 -10.13 10.56 -6.20
CA ARG A 104 -8.81 11.08 -6.58
C ARG A 104 -7.71 10.02 -6.54
N HIS A 105 -7.75 9.13 -5.56
CA HIS A 105 -6.66 8.17 -5.29
C HIS A 105 -7.00 6.72 -5.67
N LEU A 106 -8.22 6.45 -6.13
CA LEU A 106 -8.71 5.10 -6.39
C LEU A 106 -7.91 4.36 -7.48
N CYS A 107 -7.35 5.07 -8.46
CA CYS A 107 -6.49 4.43 -9.46
C CYS A 107 -5.16 3.96 -8.91
N ALA A 108 -4.68 4.55 -7.80
CA ALA A 108 -3.49 4.09 -7.12
C ALA A 108 -3.81 2.94 -6.13
N SER A 109 -5.00 2.94 -5.53
CA SER A 109 -5.46 1.90 -4.59
C SER A 109 -6.92 1.50 -4.90
N PRO A 110 -7.15 0.55 -5.84
CA PRO A 110 -8.45 0.31 -6.48
C PRO A 110 -9.46 -0.49 -5.65
N ASP A 111 -9.64 -0.11 -4.39
CA ASP A 111 -10.69 -0.61 -3.51
C ASP A 111 -11.05 0.46 -2.45
N PRO A 112 -12.26 1.07 -2.51
CA PRO A 112 -12.68 2.09 -1.54
C PRO A 112 -12.72 1.58 -0.09
N ARG A 113 -13.06 0.29 0.11
CA ARG A 113 -13.09 -0.34 1.43
C ARG A 113 -11.66 -0.53 1.96
N LEU A 114 -10.72 -0.93 1.09
CA LEU A 114 -9.30 -0.99 1.45
C LEU A 114 -8.83 0.39 1.91
N MET A 115 -9.06 1.43 1.12
CA MET A 115 -8.68 2.80 1.47
C MET A 115 -9.25 3.22 2.84
N GLN A 116 -10.54 2.98 3.08
CA GLN A 116 -11.16 3.27 4.38
C GLN A 116 -10.46 2.52 5.53
N CYS A 117 -10.12 1.25 5.33
CA CYS A 117 -9.43 0.43 6.33
C CYS A 117 -7.98 0.86 6.56
N GLU A 118 -7.25 1.24 5.52
CA GLU A 118 -5.89 1.78 5.62
C GLU A 118 -5.87 3.10 6.39
N TRP A 119 -6.84 3.98 6.13
CA TRP A 119 -7.00 5.20 6.91
C TRP A 119 -7.31 4.90 8.39
N ALA A 120 -8.26 4.00 8.65
CA ALA A 120 -8.66 3.65 10.01
C ALA A 120 -7.53 2.97 10.80
N LYS A 121 -6.82 2.02 10.20
CA LYS A 121 -5.79 1.22 10.85
C LYS A 121 -4.46 1.97 10.97
N HIS A 122 -4.00 2.57 9.88
CA HIS A 122 -2.64 3.10 9.76
C HIS A 122 -2.62 4.63 9.73
N GLY A 123 -3.49 5.24 8.91
CA GLY A 123 -3.60 6.69 8.82
C GLY A 123 -3.95 7.36 10.15
N SER A 124 -4.82 6.75 10.97
CA SER A 124 -5.18 7.23 12.31
C SER A 124 -3.99 7.33 13.28
N CYS A 125 -2.91 6.59 13.02
CA CYS A 125 -1.68 6.58 13.81
C CYS A 125 -0.60 7.53 13.29
N SER A 126 -0.76 8.01 12.06
CA SER A 126 0.21 8.85 11.37
C SER A 126 0.18 10.32 11.84
N ASP A 127 1.14 11.12 11.35
CA ASP A 127 1.14 12.58 11.58
C ASP A 127 0.14 13.34 10.70
N PHE A 128 -0.50 12.68 9.73
CA PHE A 128 -1.46 13.35 8.86
C PHE A 128 -2.71 13.78 9.63
N ALA A 129 -3.17 14.99 9.35
CA ALA A 129 -4.38 15.53 9.96
C ALA A 129 -5.62 14.98 9.26
N THR A 130 -5.54 14.77 7.93
CA THR A 130 -6.67 14.39 7.10
C THR A 130 -6.38 13.16 6.23
N PRO A 131 -7.43 12.41 5.79
CA PRO A 131 -7.24 11.34 4.82
C PRO A 131 -6.72 11.84 3.47
N GLU A 132 -7.07 13.06 3.04
CA GLU A 132 -6.56 13.65 1.79
C GLU A 132 -5.03 13.74 1.82
N GLU A 133 -4.45 14.27 2.89
CA GLU A 133 -2.99 14.35 3.04
C GLU A 133 -2.33 12.96 3.04
N TYR A 134 -2.95 12.00 3.74
CA TYR A 134 -2.46 10.62 3.83
C TYR A 134 -2.44 9.90 2.48
N PHE A 135 -3.50 10.02 1.68
CA PHE A 135 -3.54 9.40 0.35
C PHE A 135 -2.73 10.18 -0.69
N ALA A 136 -2.65 11.51 -0.57
CA ALA A 136 -1.76 12.32 -1.41
C ALA A 136 -0.29 11.97 -1.19
N ALA A 137 0.12 11.72 0.06
CA ALA A 137 1.47 11.25 0.36
C ALA A 137 1.76 9.88 -0.26
N GLN A 138 0.82 8.94 -0.16
CA GLN A 138 0.91 7.62 -0.80
C GLN A 138 1.10 7.72 -2.32
N THR A 139 0.23 8.47 -3.01
CA THR A 139 0.32 8.64 -4.46
C THR A 139 1.61 9.34 -4.86
N ARG A 140 2.01 10.42 -4.17
CA ARG A 140 3.28 11.11 -4.43
C ARG A 140 4.49 10.18 -4.33
N LEU A 141 4.55 9.36 -3.27
CA LEU A 141 5.64 8.41 -3.08
C LEU A 141 5.61 7.30 -4.14
N ALA A 142 4.43 6.79 -4.48
CA ALA A 142 4.26 5.80 -5.53
C ALA A 142 4.72 6.31 -6.90
N ASP A 143 4.29 7.51 -7.29
CA ASP A 143 4.64 8.13 -8.58
C ASP A 143 6.14 8.44 -8.69
N SER A 144 6.80 8.65 -7.55
CA SER A 144 8.25 8.87 -7.50
C SER A 144 9.07 7.59 -7.68
N LEU A 145 8.46 6.40 -7.62
CA LEU A 145 9.14 5.10 -7.68
C LEU A 145 8.86 4.40 -9.00
N THR A 146 9.90 3.78 -9.58
CA THR A 146 9.75 2.91 -10.74
C THR A 146 9.79 1.44 -10.29
N LEU A 147 8.66 0.74 -10.39
CA LEU A 147 8.57 -0.68 -10.06
C LEU A 147 8.45 -1.52 -11.34
N PRO A 148 9.45 -2.36 -11.69
CA PRO A 148 9.34 -3.25 -12.84
C PRO A 148 8.24 -4.31 -12.63
N GLU A 149 7.69 -4.82 -13.72
CA GLU A 149 6.76 -5.96 -13.66
C GLU A 149 7.51 -7.26 -13.30
N PRO A 150 7.02 -8.02 -12.30
CA PRO A 150 7.59 -9.32 -11.97
C PRO A 150 7.55 -10.31 -13.14
N GLN A 151 8.62 -11.07 -13.30
CA GLN A 151 8.68 -12.17 -14.26
C GLN A 151 8.25 -13.50 -13.61
N PRO A 152 7.63 -14.43 -14.36
CA PRO A 152 7.33 -15.76 -13.86
C PRO A 152 8.58 -16.46 -13.31
N GLY A 153 8.48 -17.10 -12.14
CA GLY A 153 9.61 -17.80 -11.51
C GLY A 153 10.69 -16.88 -10.90
N GLN A 154 10.56 -15.56 -11.01
CA GLN A 154 11.57 -14.63 -10.52
C GLN A 154 11.72 -14.73 -8.99
N SER A 155 12.95 -14.84 -8.52
CA SER A 155 13.23 -14.84 -7.08
C SER A 155 13.04 -13.46 -6.46
N ALA A 156 12.71 -13.40 -5.18
CA ALA A 156 12.65 -12.15 -4.42
C ALA A 156 13.95 -11.35 -4.51
N ARG A 157 15.10 -12.04 -4.51
CA ARG A 157 16.42 -11.40 -4.64
C ARG A 157 16.60 -10.76 -6.02
N ALA A 158 16.30 -11.49 -7.08
CA ALA A 158 16.42 -10.97 -8.45
C ALA A 158 15.47 -9.78 -8.67
N PHE A 159 14.24 -9.87 -8.17
CA PHE A 159 13.28 -8.77 -8.27
C PHE A 159 13.73 -7.54 -7.47
N ALA A 160 14.23 -7.72 -6.23
CA ALA A 160 14.78 -6.62 -5.44
C ALA A 160 15.93 -5.90 -6.16
N THR A 161 16.82 -6.64 -6.84
CA THR A 161 17.89 -6.05 -7.65
C THR A 161 17.33 -5.20 -8.80
N ALA A 162 16.29 -5.69 -9.49
CA ALA A 162 15.65 -4.93 -10.57
C ALA A 162 14.98 -3.64 -10.06
N VAL A 163 14.32 -3.69 -8.90
CA VAL A 163 13.73 -2.50 -8.26
C VAL A 163 14.82 -1.47 -7.91
N VAL A 164 15.93 -1.90 -7.32
CA VAL A 164 17.07 -1.01 -7.01
C VAL A 164 17.63 -0.37 -8.28
N ALA A 165 17.88 -1.17 -9.32
CA ALA A 165 18.44 -0.69 -10.58
C ALA A 165 17.55 0.37 -11.25
N ALA A 166 16.22 0.24 -11.14
CA ALA A 166 15.26 1.20 -11.68
C ALA A 166 15.17 2.52 -10.88
N ASN A 167 15.75 2.59 -9.68
CA ASN A 167 15.63 3.75 -8.77
C ASN A 167 16.99 4.26 -8.27
N THR A 168 18.09 3.99 -8.97
CA THR A 168 19.44 4.41 -8.58
C THR A 168 19.56 5.93 -8.44
N GLY A 169 18.90 6.70 -9.32
CA GLY A 169 18.86 8.17 -9.25
C GLY A 169 18.17 8.73 -8.00
N ARG A 170 17.54 7.88 -7.18
CA ARG A 170 16.89 8.26 -5.92
C ARG A 170 17.64 7.78 -4.67
N GLY A 171 18.73 7.03 -4.82
CA GLY A 171 19.43 6.43 -3.68
C GLY A 171 18.66 5.28 -3.03
N LEU A 172 17.76 4.61 -3.75
CA LEU A 172 17.14 3.37 -3.25
C LEU A 172 18.19 2.25 -3.23
N GLU A 173 18.30 1.55 -2.10
CA GLU A 173 19.26 0.47 -1.91
C GLU A 173 18.57 -0.80 -1.43
N ARG A 174 19.27 -1.94 -1.51
CA ARG A 174 18.71 -3.25 -1.17
C ARG A 174 18.18 -3.33 0.27
N ARG A 175 18.78 -2.59 1.21
CA ARG A 175 18.35 -2.54 2.61
C ARG A 175 17.06 -1.75 2.83
N HIS A 176 16.69 -0.87 1.90
CA HIS A 176 15.51 0.00 2.00
C HIS A 176 14.21 -0.69 1.58
N LEU A 177 14.27 -1.94 1.13
CA LEU A 177 13.09 -2.65 0.66
C LEU A 177 13.05 -4.12 1.08
N ARG A 178 11.82 -4.64 1.12
CA ARG A 178 11.49 -6.05 1.31
C ARG A 178 10.56 -6.50 0.20
N VAL A 179 10.82 -7.68 -0.34
CA VAL A 179 9.99 -8.31 -1.38
C VAL A 179 9.33 -9.54 -0.78
N VAL A 180 8.03 -9.68 -0.98
CA VAL A 180 7.22 -10.80 -0.48
C VAL A 180 6.85 -11.72 -1.65
N GLY A 181 7.10 -13.01 -1.48
CA GLY A 181 6.90 -14.04 -2.51
C GLY A 181 8.17 -14.33 -3.32
N GLY A 182 7.99 -14.77 -4.56
CA GLY A 182 9.04 -15.15 -5.50
C GLY A 182 9.07 -16.64 -5.81
N GLY A 183 9.89 -17.01 -6.80
CA GLY A 183 9.96 -18.38 -7.30
C GLY A 183 8.63 -18.83 -7.89
N THR A 184 8.25 -20.07 -7.63
CA THR A 184 7.00 -20.68 -8.12
C THR A 184 5.75 -19.99 -7.59
N ALA A 185 5.80 -19.39 -6.40
CA ALA A 185 4.68 -18.68 -5.80
C ALA A 185 4.46 -17.27 -6.40
N GLY A 186 5.42 -16.77 -7.20
CA GLY A 186 5.37 -15.44 -7.80
C GLY A 186 5.57 -14.30 -6.79
N ILE A 187 5.95 -13.13 -7.28
CA ILE A 187 6.10 -11.91 -6.47
C ILE A 187 4.70 -11.35 -6.18
N ARG A 188 4.44 -10.95 -4.93
CA ARG A 188 3.12 -10.50 -4.47
C ARG A 188 3.11 -9.09 -3.90
N GLU A 189 4.16 -8.70 -3.20
CA GLU A 189 4.22 -7.39 -2.53
C GLU A 189 5.66 -6.86 -2.49
N VAL A 190 5.81 -5.55 -2.59
CA VAL A 190 7.05 -4.83 -2.29
C VAL A 190 6.77 -3.82 -1.21
N ARG A 191 7.63 -3.78 -0.20
CA ARG A 191 7.59 -2.81 0.89
C ARG A 191 8.84 -1.97 0.82
N ILE A 192 8.69 -0.65 0.87
CA ILE A 192 9.79 0.31 0.85
C ILE A 192 9.74 1.13 2.14
N CYS A 193 10.86 1.17 2.86
CA CYS A 193 10.96 1.86 4.14
C CYS A 193 11.46 3.28 3.93
N PHE A 194 10.72 4.23 4.50
CA PHE A 194 11.01 5.64 4.51
C PHE A 194 11.23 6.13 5.93
N GLU A 195 12.07 7.13 6.11
CA GLU A 195 12.06 7.90 7.34
C GLU A 195 10.70 8.58 7.55
N ARG A 196 10.44 9.02 8.79
CA ARG A 196 9.19 9.68 9.16
C ARG A 196 8.87 10.93 8.33
N ASP A 197 9.90 11.60 7.82
CA ASP A 197 9.77 12.76 6.92
C ASP A 197 9.29 12.41 5.51
N LEU A 198 9.32 11.12 5.13
CA LEU A 198 8.96 10.60 3.80
C LEU A 198 9.88 11.06 2.65
N ASP A 199 10.94 11.80 2.93
CA ASP A 199 11.87 12.32 1.92
C ASP A 199 13.07 11.40 1.72
N ARG A 200 13.42 10.63 2.75
CA ARG A 200 14.58 9.73 2.74
C ARG A 200 14.17 8.28 2.91
N PHE A 201 14.92 7.40 2.25
CA PHE A 201 14.84 5.98 2.52
C PHE A 201 15.60 5.63 3.80
N ARG A 202 15.13 4.58 4.48
CA ARG A 202 15.83 3.98 5.63
C ARG A 202 15.90 2.47 5.50
N PRO A 203 16.77 1.79 6.24
CA PRO A 203 16.73 0.34 6.33
C PRO A 203 15.38 -0.15 6.84
N CYS A 204 14.81 -1.12 6.13
CA CYS A 204 13.94 -2.14 6.71
C CYS A 204 14.83 -3.18 7.43
#